data_AF-A0A3D3L4A2-F1
#
_entry.id   AF-A0A3D3L4A2-F1
#
_cell.length_a   1.000
_cell.length_b   1.000
_cell.length_c   1.000
_cell.angle_alpha   90.00
_cell.angle_beta   90.00
_cell.angle_gamma   90.00
#
_symmetry.space_group_name_H-M   'P 1'
#
loop_
_entity.id
_entity.type
_entity.pdbx_description
1 polymer ?
#
loop_
_entity_poly.entity_id
_entity_poly.type
_entity_poly.pdbx_seq_one_letter_code
_entity_poly.pdbx_strand_id
1 'polypeptide(L)'
;MNRHLALRSGNPALNKNTFAQLAQTSESTMTIGGTVNKTFLSLLLLLATAIYTWNLPVGDPRVSGFMLMGFIGGFIVALITVFKKHLAPYTVPGYALLEGLALGGLSKFFESTYPGIVQQAVFLTFGTLGALLLAYRSGLIKATENFKLGVVAATGGIAFIYLISFILGFFGIHMSVIHGNS
;
A
#
# COMPACT_ATOMS: atom_id res chain seq x y z
N MET A 1 -62.80 17.05 0.93
CA MET A 1 -61.54 17.81 0.69
C MET A 1 -60.41 16.83 0.42
N ASN A 2 -60.07 16.62 -0.85
CA ASN A 2 -59.17 15.55 -1.30
C ASN A 2 -57.69 15.99 -1.21
N ARG A 3 -56.98 15.50 -0.19
CA ARG A 3 -55.56 15.79 0.11
C ARG A 3 -54.52 15.16 -0.84
N HIS A 4 -54.93 14.74 -2.04
CA HIS A 4 -54.06 13.91 -2.91
C HIS A 4 -53.31 14.70 -4.01
N LEU A 5 -53.51 16.02 -4.11
CA LEU A 5 -52.93 16.86 -5.17
C LEU A 5 -51.75 17.75 -4.72
N ALA A 6 -51.40 17.76 -3.44
CA ALA A 6 -50.42 18.70 -2.88
C ALA A 6 -48.93 18.37 -3.14
N LEU A 7 -48.63 17.25 -3.81
CA LEU A 7 -47.25 16.77 -4.04
C LEU A 7 -46.90 16.56 -5.53
N ARG A 8 -47.56 17.29 -6.45
CA ARG A 8 -47.08 17.41 -7.84
C ARG A 8 -46.60 18.84 -8.06
N SER A 9 -45.36 19.09 -7.66
CA SER A 9 -44.63 20.27 -8.12
C SER A 9 -44.53 20.20 -9.64
N GLY A 10 -44.99 21.23 -10.35
CA GLY A 10 -44.83 21.37 -11.80
C GLY A 10 -43.39 21.67 -12.23
N ASN A 11 -42.44 21.63 -11.28
CA ASN A 11 -41.03 21.87 -11.53
C ASN A 11 -40.38 20.60 -12.11
N PRO A 12 -39.89 20.61 -13.37
CA PRO A 12 -39.24 19.47 -13.99
C PRO A 12 -37.99 18.97 -13.24
N ALA A 13 -37.39 19.79 -12.36
CA ALA A 13 -36.31 19.38 -11.48
C ALA A 13 -36.76 18.49 -10.29
N LEU A 14 -38.02 18.60 -9.86
CA LEU A 14 -38.58 17.92 -8.67
C LEU A 14 -39.57 16.80 -9.05
N ASN A 15 -39.27 16.06 -10.12
CA ASN A 15 -40.07 14.90 -10.53
C ASN A 15 -39.71 13.66 -9.70
N LYS A 16 -40.63 12.70 -9.57
CA LYS A 16 -40.46 11.43 -8.87
C LYS A 16 -39.25 10.64 -9.38
N ASN A 17 -38.87 10.81 -10.64
CA ASN A 17 -37.67 10.19 -11.22
C ASN A 17 -36.37 10.73 -10.60
N THR A 18 -36.30 12.02 -10.26
CA THR A 18 -35.15 12.62 -9.54
C THR A 18 -34.98 12.00 -8.16
N PHE A 19 -36.10 11.75 -7.45
CA PHE A 19 -36.10 11.11 -6.13
C PHE A 19 -35.91 9.60 -6.19
N ALA A 20 -36.39 8.93 -7.24
CA ALA A 20 -36.11 7.52 -7.49
C ALA A 20 -34.62 7.29 -7.75
N GLN A 21 -33.96 8.21 -8.47
CA GLN A 21 -32.52 8.18 -8.69
C GLN A 21 -31.74 8.47 -7.40
N LEU A 22 -32.21 9.37 -6.52
CA LEU A 22 -31.63 9.58 -5.18
C LEU A 22 -31.78 8.37 -4.25
N ALA A 23 -32.92 7.66 -4.30
CA ALA A 23 -33.13 6.44 -3.52
C ALA A 23 -32.23 5.29 -3.99
N GLN A 24 -31.93 5.24 -5.30
CA GLN A 24 -31.02 4.27 -5.91
C GLN A 24 -29.54 4.62 -5.66
N THR A 25 -29.21 5.89 -5.45
CA THR A 25 -27.91 6.34 -4.91
C THR A 25 -27.85 6.20 -3.39
N SER A 26 -28.32 5.07 -2.86
CA SER A 26 -27.80 4.56 -1.58
C SER A 26 -26.39 3.99 -1.81
N GLU A 27 -25.51 4.79 -2.44
CA GLU A 27 -24.08 4.54 -2.36
C GLU A 27 -23.73 4.79 -0.89
N SER A 28 -23.61 3.69 -0.15
CA SER A 28 -23.10 3.67 1.21
C SER A 28 -21.92 4.62 1.32
N THR A 29 -22.06 5.68 2.12
CA THR A 29 -20.98 6.61 2.41
C THR A 29 -19.79 5.82 2.97
N MET A 30 -18.57 6.24 2.65
CA MET A 30 -17.36 5.53 3.10
C MET A 30 -17.32 5.48 4.63
N THR A 31 -17.51 4.29 5.21
CA THR A 31 -17.38 4.07 6.65
C THR A 31 -15.97 3.59 6.99
N ILE A 32 -15.46 4.01 8.15
CA ILE A 32 -14.17 3.53 8.67
C ILE A 32 -14.15 1.99 8.72
N GLY A 33 -15.24 1.37 9.21
CA GLY A 33 -15.35 -0.09 9.27
C GLY A 33 -15.32 -0.76 7.88
N GLY A 34 -16.00 -0.18 6.89
CA GLY A 34 -15.97 -0.67 5.51
C GLY A 34 -14.58 -0.55 4.88
N THR A 35 -13.86 0.53 5.16
CA THR A 35 -12.47 0.71 4.69
C THR A 35 -11.54 -0.30 5.35
N VAL A 36 -11.61 -0.47 6.67
CA VAL A 36 -10.78 -1.44 7.41
C VAL A 36 -11.02 -2.87 6.89
N ASN A 37 -12.27 -3.26 6.64
CA ASN A 37 -12.56 -4.60 6.14
C ASN A 37 -12.03 -4.81 4.70
N LYS A 38 -12.18 -3.80 3.82
CA LYS A 38 -11.65 -3.87 2.45
C LYS A 38 -10.13 -3.94 2.42
N THR A 39 -9.44 -3.12 3.22
CA THR A 39 -7.97 -3.16 3.27
C THR A 39 -7.47 -4.47 3.88
N PHE A 40 -8.13 -4.98 4.92
CA PHE A 40 -7.82 -6.28 5.50
C PHE A 40 -7.98 -7.42 4.47
N LEU A 41 -9.08 -7.42 3.71
CA LEU A 41 -9.31 -8.42 2.66
C LEU A 41 -8.27 -8.32 1.54
N SER A 42 -7.92 -7.11 1.09
CA SER A 42 -6.85 -6.89 0.12
C SER A 42 -5.49 -7.38 0.64
N LEU A 43 -5.16 -7.10 1.90
CA LEU A 43 -3.91 -7.57 2.52
C LEU A 43 -3.88 -9.10 2.57
N LEU A 44 -4.98 -9.75 2.92
CA LEU A 44 -5.08 -11.20 2.97
C LEU A 44 -4.85 -11.83 1.59
N LEU A 45 -5.47 -11.28 0.54
CA LEU A 45 -5.27 -11.74 -0.84
C LEU A 45 -3.80 -11.61 -1.27
N LEU A 46 -3.17 -10.47 -0.97
CA LEU A 46 -1.76 -10.22 -1.25
C LEU A 46 -0.86 -11.22 -0.53
N LEU A 47 -1.09 -11.44 0.77
CA LEU A 47 -0.30 -12.40 1.54
C LEU A 47 -0.47 -13.83 1.03
N ALA A 48 -1.69 -14.22 0.64
CA ALA A 48 -1.95 -15.54 0.10
C ALA A 48 -1.15 -15.80 -1.19
N THR A 49 -1.11 -14.84 -2.12
CA THR A 49 -0.31 -14.98 -3.34
C THR A 49 1.19 -14.83 -3.10
N ALA A 50 1.61 -13.99 -2.16
CA ALA A 50 3.01 -13.88 -1.76
C ALA A 50 3.53 -15.20 -1.16
N ILE A 51 2.76 -15.83 -0.26
CA ILE A 51 3.08 -17.14 0.31
C ILE A 51 3.09 -18.21 -0.77
N TYR A 52 2.13 -18.17 -1.71
CA TYR A 52 2.11 -19.11 -2.83
C TYR A 52 3.41 -19.03 -3.65
N THR A 53 3.83 -17.83 -4.05
CA THR A 53 5.09 -17.65 -4.79
C THR A 53 6.31 -18.01 -3.93
N TRP A 54 6.25 -17.78 -2.62
CA TRP A 54 7.31 -18.18 -1.67
C TRP A 54 7.43 -19.70 -1.47
N ASN A 55 6.38 -20.48 -1.69
CA ASN A 55 6.47 -21.95 -1.61
C ASN A 55 7.05 -22.59 -2.88
N LEU A 56 7.23 -21.81 -3.96
CA LEU A 56 7.87 -22.32 -5.17
C LEU A 56 9.36 -22.62 -4.94
N PRO A 57 9.91 -23.63 -5.64
CA PRO A 57 11.33 -23.96 -5.58
C PRO A 57 12.22 -22.79 -6.02
N VAL A 58 13.38 -22.65 -5.36
CA VAL A 58 14.40 -21.67 -5.74
C VAL A 58 14.98 -22.07 -7.10
N GLY A 59 14.95 -21.15 -8.07
CA GLY A 59 15.41 -21.41 -9.44
C GLY A 59 14.32 -21.86 -10.43
N ASP A 60 13.05 -21.96 -10.01
CA ASP A 60 11.95 -22.20 -10.93
C ASP A 60 11.75 -20.98 -11.85
N PRO A 61 11.81 -21.13 -13.20
CA PRO A 61 11.55 -20.04 -14.16
C PRO A 61 10.19 -19.36 -13.98
N ARG A 62 9.24 -20.02 -13.30
CA ARG A 62 7.92 -19.46 -13.00
C ARG A 62 8.01 -18.31 -11.99
N VAL A 63 9.00 -18.29 -11.10
CA VAL A 63 9.16 -17.23 -10.09
C VAL A 63 9.49 -15.89 -10.76
N SER A 64 10.42 -15.88 -11.72
CA SER A 64 10.73 -14.67 -12.49
C SER A 64 9.57 -14.26 -13.39
N GLY A 65 8.85 -15.23 -13.97
CA GLY A 65 7.63 -14.98 -14.73
C GLY A 65 6.52 -14.32 -13.90
N PHE A 66 6.22 -14.85 -12.71
CA PHE A 66 5.24 -14.28 -11.79
C PHE A 66 5.68 -12.93 -11.21
N MET A 67 6.98 -12.74 -10.96
CA MET A 67 7.51 -11.45 -10.53
C MET A 67 7.29 -10.39 -11.60
N LEU A 68 7.69 -10.67 -12.84
CA LEU A 68 7.52 -9.73 -13.97
C LEU A 68 6.03 -9.48 -14.27
N MET A 69 5.21 -10.54 -14.27
CA MET A 69 3.77 -10.44 -14.50
C MET A 69 3.07 -9.70 -13.36
N GLY A 70 3.52 -9.87 -12.12
CA GLY A 70 3.02 -9.15 -10.96
C GLY A 70 3.36 -7.66 -11.02
N PHE A 71 4.60 -7.29 -11.34
CA PHE A 71 5.00 -5.88 -11.49
C PHE A 71 4.30 -5.20 -12.67
N ILE A 72 4.36 -5.80 -13.86
CA ILE A 72 3.77 -5.21 -15.07
C ILE A 72 2.24 -5.25 -14.98
N GLY A 73 1.67 -6.39 -14.59
CA GLY A 73 0.22 -6.56 -14.43
C GLY A 73 -0.33 -5.68 -13.31
N GLY A 74 0.33 -5.63 -12.15
CA GLY A 74 -0.01 -4.76 -11.04
C GLY A 74 0.02 -3.29 -11.45
N PHE A 75 1.07 -2.86 -12.15
CA PHE A 75 1.19 -1.50 -12.67
C PHE A 75 0.07 -1.14 -13.65
N ILE A 76 -0.26 -2.02 -14.59
CA ILE A 76 -1.37 -1.81 -15.54
C ILE A 76 -2.70 -1.71 -14.81
N VAL A 77 -2.98 -2.62 -13.87
CA VAL A 77 -4.22 -2.61 -13.09
C VAL A 77 -4.30 -1.38 -12.19
N ALA A 78 -3.19 -0.91 -11.64
CA ALA A 78 -3.12 0.34 -10.89
C ALA A 78 -3.49 1.54 -11.79
N LEU A 79 -2.90 1.63 -12.99
CA LEU A 79 -3.25 2.68 -13.95
C LEU A 79 -4.73 2.62 -14.35
N ILE A 80 -5.27 1.43 -14.63
CA ILE A 80 -6.70 1.25 -14.92
C ILE A 80 -7.55 1.74 -13.74
N THR A 81 -7.17 1.44 -12.51
CA THR A 81 -7.91 1.87 -11.30
C THR A 81 -7.89 3.39 -11.14
N VAL A 82 -6.76 4.04 -11.44
CA VAL A 82 -6.60 5.51 -11.39
C VAL A 82 -7.52 6.20 -12.40
N PHE A 83 -7.54 5.71 -13.65
CA PHE A 83 -8.35 6.30 -14.72
C PHE A 83 -9.83 5.87 -14.69
N LYS A 84 -10.14 4.65 -14.23
CA LYS A 84 -11.50 4.07 -14.18
C LYS A 84 -11.89 3.67 -12.76
N LYS A 85 -12.10 4.68 -11.91
CA LYS A 85 -12.47 4.51 -10.49
C LYS A 85 -13.74 3.68 -10.25
N HIS A 86 -14.68 3.64 -11.20
CA HIS A 86 -15.90 2.82 -11.10
C HIS A 86 -15.61 1.31 -11.11
N LEU A 87 -14.45 0.88 -11.61
CA LEU A 87 -14.01 -0.53 -11.63
C LEU A 87 -13.22 -0.92 -10.37
N ALA A 88 -12.98 0.01 -9.44
CA ALA A 88 -12.22 -0.21 -8.22
C ALA A 88 -12.65 -1.46 -7.42
N PRO A 89 -13.95 -1.84 -7.30
CA PRO A 89 -14.34 -3.04 -6.59
C PRO A 89 -13.73 -4.34 -7.16
N TYR A 90 -13.44 -4.38 -8.46
CA TYR A 90 -12.89 -5.55 -9.14
C TYR A 90 -11.38 -5.45 -9.37
N THR A 91 -10.89 -4.24 -9.67
CA THR A 91 -9.46 -4.04 -9.93
C THR A 91 -8.63 -4.09 -8.65
N VAL A 92 -9.18 -3.72 -7.49
CA VAL A 92 -8.44 -3.75 -6.21
C VAL A 92 -8.08 -5.18 -5.77
N PRO A 93 -9.01 -6.16 -5.75
CA PRO A 93 -8.64 -7.55 -5.49
C PRO A 93 -7.64 -8.11 -6.51
N GLY A 94 -7.85 -7.81 -7.80
CA GLY A 94 -6.92 -8.24 -8.86
C GLY A 94 -5.52 -7.66 -8.70
N TYR A 95 -5.44 -6.36 -8.36
CA TYR A 95 -4.19 -5.69 -8.03
C TYR A 95 -3.49 -6.33 -6.84
N ALA A 96 -4.22 -6.60 -5.75
CA ALA A 96 -3.66 -7.21 -4.55
C ALA A 96 -3.04 -8.59 -4.82
N LEU A 97 -3.71 -9.40 -5.64
CA LEU A 97 -3.18 -10.71 -6.05
C LEU A 97 -1.89 -10.58 -6.85
N LEU A 98 -1.87 -9.69 -7.86
CA LEU A 98 -0.71 -9.47 -8.74
C LEU A 98 0.50 -8.89 -7.97
N GLU A 99 0.26 -7.93 -7.09
CA GLU A 99 1.31 -7.38 -6.21
C GLU A 99 1.85 -8.44 -5.25
N GLY A 100 0.99 -9.31 -4.70
CA GLY A 100 1.47 -10.39 -3.84
C GLY A 100 2.36 -11.38 -4.60
N LEU A 101 2.04 -11.71 -5.86
CA LEU A 101 2.91 -12.51 -6.72
C LEU A 101 4.26 -11.82 -6.98
N ALA A 102 4.23 -10.50 -7.25
CA ALA A 102 5.42 -9.69 -7.46
C ALA A 102 6.34 -9.69 -6.23
N LEU A 103 5.78 -9.37 -5.07
CA LEU A 103 6.49 -9.30 -3.80
C LEU A 103 7.02 -10.67 -3.36
N GLY A 104 6.24 -11.73 -3.50
CA GLY A 104 6.70 -13.09 -3.17
C GLY A 104 7.88 -13.54 -4.06
N GLY A 105 7.85 -13.18 -5.35
CA GLY A 105 8.94 -13.46 -6.27
C GLY A 105 10.20 -12.63 -5.96
N LEU A 106 10.01 -11.35 -5.65
CA LEU A 106 11.10 -10.47 -5.24
C LEU A 106 11.74 -10.93 -3.93
N SER A 107 10.92 -11.31 -2.95
CA SER A 107 11.39 -11.89 -1.69
C SER A 107 12.24 -13.13 -1.97
N LYS A 108 11.81 -14.04 -2.85
CA LYS A 108 12.63 -15.21 -3.21
C LYS A 108 13.96 -14.87 -3.86
N PHE A 109 13.99 -13.87 -4.72
CA PHE A 109 15.23 -13.40 -5.36
C PHE A 109 16.24 -12.87 -4.33
N PHE A 110 15.77 -12.09 -3.35
CA PHE A 110 16.63 -11.63 -2.26
C PHE A 110 17.05 -12.77 -1.33
N GLU A 111 16.16 -13.73 -1.06
CA GLU A 111 16.46 -14.88 -0.21
C GLU A 111 17.54 -15.79 -0.83
N SER A 112 17.55 -15.96 -2.16
CA SER A 112 18.60 -16.74 -2.83
C SER A 112 19.98 -16.08 -2.79
N THR A 113 20.02 -14.76 -2.67
CA THR A 113 21.27 -13.98 -2.61
C THR A 113 21.72 -13.78 -1.16
N TYR A 114 20.78 -13.57 -0.24
CA TYR A 114 21.00 -13.31 1.18
C TYR A 114 20.01 -14.14 2.01
N PRO A 115 20.39 -15.36 2.43
CA PRO A 115 19.52 -16.24 3.21
C PRO A 115 19.07 -15.58 4.52
N GLY A 116 17.78 -15.64 4.81
CA GLY A 116 17.14 -15.12 6.03
C GLY A 116 16.77 -13.64 5.99
N ILE A 117 17.15 -12.89 4.96
CA ILE A 117 16.95 -11.43 4.92
C ILE A 117 15.46 -11.06 4.88
N VAL A 118 14.65 -11.89 4.21
CA VAL A 118 13.22 -11.61 4.03
C VAL A 118 12.49 -11.71 5.36
N GLN A 119 12.75 -12.77 6.12
CA GLN A 119 12.09 -12.96 7.41
C GLN A 119 12.50 -11.87 8.40
N GLN A 120 13.78 -11.48 8.40
CA GLN A 120 14.25 -10.35 9.22
C GLN A 120 13.58 -9.03 8.84
N ALA A 121 13.47 -8.74 7.54
CA ALA A 121 12.81 -7.53 7.05
C ALA A 121 11.34 -7.48 7.49
N VAL A 122 10.60 -8.59 7.36
CA VAL A 122 9.20 -8.69 7.78
C VAL A 122 9.07 -8.46 9.29
N PHE A 123 9.90 -9.10 10.11
CA PHE A 123 9.88 -8.90 11.55
C PHE A 123 10.23 -7.46 11.96
N LEU A 124 11.18 -6.82 11.28
CA LEU A 124 11.51 -5.42 11.53
C LEU A 124 10.36 -4.49 11.16
N THR A 125 9.68 -4.70 10.03
CA THR A 125 8.52 -3.87 9.64
C THR A 125 7.38 -4.00 10.65
N PHE A 126 6.95 -5.22 10.98
CA PHE A 126 5.87 -5.43 11.94
C PHE A 126 6.29 -5.06 13.38
N GLY A 127 7.55 -5.32 13.73
CA GLY A 127 8.11 -5.00 15.05
C GLY A 127 8.19 -3.50 15.30
N THR A 128 8.70 -2.73 14.34
CA THR A 128 8.77 -1.26 14.45
C THR A 128 7.37 -0.64 14.47
N LEU A 129 6.45 -1.10 13.61
CA LEU A 129 5.06 -0.65 13.64
C LEU A 129 4.37 -0.97 14.97
N GLY A 130 4.55 -2.19 15.49
CA GLY A 130 4.02 -2.60 16.78
C GLY A 130 4.60 -1.79 17.95
N ALA A 131 5.92 -1.60 17.96
CA ALA A 131 6.61 -0.78 18.96
C ALA A 131 6.09 0.67 18.95
N LEU A 132 5.93 1.25 17.77
CA LEU A 132 5.44 2.62 17.61
C LEU A 132 3.97 2.75 18.03
N LEU A 133 3.11 1.79 17.65
CA LEU A 133 1.71 1.75 18.09
C LEU A 133 1.59 1.65 19.62
N LEU A 134 2.40 0.80 20.26
CA LEU A 134 2.42 0.70 21.72
C LEU A 134 2.93 1.98 22.38
N ALA A 135 3.99 2.59 21.85
CA ALA A 135 4.55 3.84 22.37
C ALA A 135 3.58 5.02 22.24
N TYR A 136 2.83 5.13 21.14
CA TYR A 136 1.78 6.14 20.98
C TYR A 136 0.54 5.84 21.83
N ARG A 137 0.08 4.58 21.88
CA ARG A 137 -1.10 4.20 22.65
C ARG A 137 -0.89 4.36 24.16
N SER A 138 0.32 4.10 24.65
CA SER A 138 0.71 4.33 26.05
C SER A 138 0.84 5.82 26.41
N GLY A 139 0.76 6.72 25.42
CA GLY A 139 0.90 8.17 25.63
C GLY A 139 2.30 8.61 26.03
N LEU A 140 3.28 7.70 26.01
CA LEU A 140 4.67 7.95 26.42
C LEU A 140 5.37 8.91 25.45
N ILE A 141 5.00 8.85 24.16
CA ILE A 141 5.61 9.67 23.10
C ILE A 141 4.52 10.55 22.46
N LYS A 142 4.73 11.87 22.52
CA LYS A 142 3.95 12.87 21.77
C LYS A 142 4.83 13.46 20.70
N ALA A 143 4.33 13.53 19.47
CA ALA A 143 5.04 14.16 18.35
C ALA A 143 4.98 15.70 18.48
N THR A 144 5.80 16.25 19.38
CA THR A 144 5.95 17.70 19.56
C THR A 144 6.75 18.31 18.40
N GLU A 145 6.74 19.63 18.28
CA GLU A 145 7.54 20.32 17.25
C GLU A 145 9.04 20.05 17.40
N ASN A 146 9.53 19.98 18.65
CA ASN A 146 10.91 19.62 18.94
C ASN A 146 11.25 18.17 18.52
N PHE A 147 10.31 17.23 18.69
CA PHE A 147 10.50 15.85 18.21
C PHE A 147 10.56 15.80 16.68
N LYS A 148 9.67 16.52 15.98
CA LYS A 148 9.70 16.61 14.51
C LYS A 148 11.00 17.24 14.01
N LEU A 149 11.46 18.32 14.63
CA LEU A 149 12.75 18.96 14.31
C LEU A 149 13.92 17.98 14.52
N GLY A 150 13.93 17.26 15.64
CA GLY A 150 14.95 16.25 15.92
C GLY A 150 14.98 15.12 14.89
N VAL A 151 13.82 14.58 14.53
CA VAL A 151 13.71 13.55 13.48
C VAL A 151 14.21 14.09 12.15
N VAL A 152 13.72 15.25 11.69
CA VAL A 152 14.13 15.84 10.42
C VAL A 152 15.63 16.15 10.38
N ALA A 153 16.21 16.65 11.48
CA ALA A 153 17.65 16.88 11.57
C ALA A 153 18.45 15.56 11.47
N ALA A 154 17.99 14.50 12.16
CA ALA A 154 18.64 13.19 12.11
C ALA A 154 18.54 12.54 10.72
N THR A 155 17.33 12.45 10.14
CA THR A 155 17.15 11.88 8.79
C THR A 155 17.83 12.73 7.72
N GLY A 156 17.79 14.05 7.86
CA GLY A 156 18.45 15.00 6.95
C GLY A 156 19.97 14.88 6.99
N GLY A 157 20.56 14.78 8.18
CA GLY A 157 22.01 14.57 8.35
C GLY A 157 22.47 13.26 7.71
N ILE A 158 21.75 12.17 7.95
CA ILE A 158 22.03 10.87 7.31
C ILE A 158 21.90 11.00 5.79
N ALA A 159 20.78 11.53 5.29
CA ALA A 159 20.54 11.70 3.86
C ALA A 159 21.63 12.53 3.17
N PHE A 160 22.13 13.58 3.84
CA PHE A 160 23.21 14.42 3.33
C PHE A 160 24.54 13.66 3.20
N ILE A 161 24.89 12.84 4.20
CA ILE A 161 26.08 11.98 4.13
C ILE A 161 25.96 10.97 2.98
N TYR A 162 24.78 10.35 2.81
CA TYR A 162 24.53 9.44 1.68
C TYR A 162 24.62 10.17 0.32
N LEU A 163 24.10 11.40 0.22
CA LEU A 163 24.18 12.21 -0.99
C LEU A 163 25.64 12.54 -1.37
N ILE A 164 26.44 12.97 -0.39
CA ILE A 164 27.88 13.22 -0.61
C ILE A 164 28.58 11.94 -1.03
N SER A 165 28.31 10.83 -0.35
CA SER A 165 28.91 9.52 -0.68
C SER A 165 28.52 9.06 -2.08
N PHE A 166 27.30 9.34 -2.53
CA PHE A 166 26.84 9.05 -3.89
C PHE A 166 27.55 9.89 -4.95
N ILE A 167 27.72 11.20 -4.70
CA ILE A 167 28.44 12.11 -5.60
C ILE A 167 29.91 11.74 -5.69
N LEU A 168 30.57 11.53 -4.56
CA LEU A 168 31.98 11.10 -4.49
C LEU A 168 32.19 9.71 -5.11
N GLY A 169 31.17 8.85 -5.08
CA GLY A 169 31.15 7.57 -5.77
C GLY A 169 31.33 7.68 -7.29
N PHE A 170 30.80 8.74 -7.94
CA PHE A 170 31.07 8.99 -9.37
C PHE A 170 32.54 9.35 -9.65
N PHE A 171 33.24 9.89 -8.66
CA PHE A 171 34.67 10.23 -8.72
C PHE A 171 35.57 9.10 -8.20
N GLY A 172 35.01 7.90 -7.93
CA GLY A 172 35.75 6.72 -7.48
C GLY A 172 36.20 6.77 -6.01
N ILE A 173 35.72 7.73 -5.22
CA ILE A 173 36.04 7.86 -3.80
C ILE A 173 34.93 7.16 -3.01
N HIS A 174 35.20 5.93 -2.58
CA HIS A 174 34.29 5.17 -1.72
C HIS A 174 34.48 5.59 -0.26
N MET A 175 33.62 6.48 0.22
CA MET A 175 33.57 6.84 1.63
C MET A 175 33.02 5.69 2.48
N SER A 176 33.91 4.88 3.06
CA SER A 176 33.58 3.79 4.00
C SER A 176 33.29 4.32 5.40
N VAL A 177 32.31 5.20 5.54
CA VAL A 177 32.01 5.85 6.83
C VAL A 177 30.87 5.11 7.58
N ILE A 178 30.12 4.24 6.89
CA ILE A 178 28.91 3.58 7.45
C ILE A 178 28.81 2.08 7.11
N HIS A 179 29.50 1.57 6.07
CA HIS A 179 29.45 0.15 5.69
C HIS A 179 30.87 -0.40 5.50
N GLY A 180 31.49 -0.84 6.59
CA GLY A 180 32.66 -1.69 6.53
C GLY A 180 32.20 -3.14 6.42
N ASN A 181 32.28 -3.72 5.22
CA ASN A 181 32.31 -5.18 5.09
C ASN A 181 33.79 -5.58 5.12
N SER A 182 34.20 -6.27 6.18
CA SER A 182 35.54 -6.86 6.23
C SER A 182 35.64 -8.07 5.31
#